data_AF-A0A966EJ01-F1
#
_entry.id   AF-A0A966EJ01-F1
#
_cell.length_a   1.000
_cell.length_b   1.000
_cell.length_c   1.000
_cell.angle_alpha   90.00
_cell.angle_beta   90.00
_cell.angle_gamma   90.00
#
_symmetry.space_group_name_H-M   'P 1'
#
loop_
_entity.id
_entity.type
_entity.pdbx_description
1 polymer ?
#
loop_
_entity_poly.entity_id
_entity_poly.type
_entity_poly.pdbx_seq_one_letter_code
_entity_poly.pdbx_strand_id
1 'polypeptide(L)' 'MQTGPNRWTFWMRRALQLAALADGQTSPNPLVGAVVLDVQGA' A
#
# COMPACT_ATOMS: atom_id res chain seq x y z
N MET A 1 -3.57 -13.18 22.55
CA MET A 1 -3.02 -13.16 21.19
C MET A 1 -4.06 -12.52 20.29
N GLN A 2 -3.78 -11.37 19.67
CA GLN A 2 -4.75 -10.71 18.78
C GLN A 2 -4.71 -11.41 17.41
N THR A 3 -5.81 -12.06 17.02
CA THR A 3 -5.92 -12.94 15.84
C THR A 3 -6.68 -12.30 14.68
N GLY A 4 -6.34 -11.05 14.34
CA GLY A 4 -6.84 -10.36 13.15
C GLY A 4 -5.67 -9.79 12.35
N PRO A 5 -5.78 -9.66 11.02
CA PRO A 5 -4.75 -8.96 10.26
C PRO A 5 -4.63 -7.53 10.79
N ASN A 6 -3.42 -7.15 11.18
CA ASN A 6 -3.11 -5.80 11.64
C ASN A 6 -3.61 -4.80 10.58
N ARG A 7 -4.34 -3.75 11.01
CA ARG A 7 -4.90 -2.70 10.13
C ARG A 7 -3.84 -2.13 9.17
N TRP A 8 -2.60 -2.01 9.64
CA TRP A 8 -1.48 -1.55 8.82
C TRP A 8 -1.12 -2.52 7.69
N THR A 9 -1.23 -3.82 7.91
CA THR A 9 -1.01 -4.84 6.87
C THR A 9 -2.06 -4.73 5.76
N PHE A 10 -3.31 -4.42 6.10
CA PHE A 10 -4.35 -4.18 5.09
C PHE A 10 -3.98 -2.99 4.19
N TRP A 11 -3.63 -1.86 4.78
CA TRP A 11 -3.28 -0.66 4.02
C TRP A 11 -1.97 -0.80 3.24
N MET A 12 -0.98 -1.48 3.79
CA MET A 12 0.27 -1.77 3.07
C MET A 12 0.02 -2.65 1.83
N ARG A 13 -0.88 -3.65 1.93
CA ARG A 13 -1.29 -4.44 0.75
C ARG A 13 -1.91 -3.55 -0.32
N ARG A 14 -2.74 -2.57 0.07
CA ARG A 14 -3.33 -1.62 -0.88
C ARG A 14 -2.27 -0.72 -1.52
N ALA A 15 -1.28 -0.24 -0.77
CA ALA A 15 -0.16 0.53 -1.30
C ALA A 15 0.65 -0.26 -2.35
N LEU A 16 0.93 -1.54 -2.08
CA LEU A 16 1.60 -2.43 -3.04
C LEU A 16 0.76 -2.67 -4.30
N GLN A 17 -0.56 -2.84 -4.17
CA GLN A 17 -1.45 -2.95 -5.34
C GLN A 17 -1.44 -1.70 -6.20
N LEU A 18 -1.35 -0.50 -5.60
CA LEU A 18 -1.23 0.75 -6.33
C LEU A 18 0.11 0.86 -7.05
N ALA A 19 1.22 0.47 -6.41
CA ALA A 19 2.54 0.44 -7.03
C ALA A 19 2.55 -0.46 -8.28
N ALA A 20 1.90 -1.63 -8.21
CA ALA A 20 1.84 -2.60 -9.31
C ALA A 20 1.11 -2.09 -10.56
N LEU A 21 0.29 -1.03 -10.47
CA LEU A 21 -0.37 -0.45 -11.65
C LEU A 21 0.61 0.17 -12.64
N ALA A 22 1.81 0.54 -12.20
CA ALA A 22 2.84 1.15 -13.03
C ALA A 22 3.93 0.16 -13.47
N ASP A 23 3.69 -1.15 -13.35
CA ASP A 23 4.70 -2.18 -13.67
C ASP A 23 5.25 -2.02 -15.10
N GLY A 24 6.58 -2.06 -15.22
CA GLY A 24 7.30 -1.83 -16.47
C GLY A 24 7.31 -0.38 -16.99
N GLN A 25 6.61 0.56 -16.34
CA GLN A 25 6.48 1.96 -16.81
C GLN A 25 7.32 2.96 -16.02
N THR A 26 7.98 2.54 -14.93
CA THR A 26 8.69 3.47 -14.04
C THR A 26 10.21 3.49 -14.22
N SER A 27 10.81 2.64 -15.06
CA SER A 27 12.27 2.57 -15.24
C SER A 27 12.88 3.94 -15.61
N PRO A 28 13.99 4.38 -14.96
CA PRO A 28 14.84 3.67 -13.97
C PRO A 28 14.36 3.80 -12.51
N ASN A 29 13.21 4.44 -12.27
CA ASN A 29 12.68 4.68 -10.93
C ASN A 29 11.97 3.43 -10.37
N PRO A 30 11.98 3.23 -9.04
CA PRO A 30 11.25 2.14 -8.41
C PRO A 30 9.74 2.32 -8.52
N LEU A 31 9.01 1.20 -8.42
CA LEU A 31 7.56 1.20 -8.27
C LEU A 31 7.21 1.68 -6.86
N VAL A 32 6.39 2.73 -6.77
CA VAL A 32 5.94 3.28 -5.49
C VAL A 32 4.43 3.50 -5.54
N GLY A 33 3.74 3.04 -4.51
CA GLY A 33 2.33 3.29 -4.28
C GLY A 33 2.12 3.81 -2.87
N ALA A 34 1.14 4.70 -2.69
CA ALA A 34 0.86 5.34 -1.42
C ALA A 34 -0.64 5.33 -1.13
N VAL A 35 -0.98 5.23 0.14
CA VAL A 35 -2.32 5.45 0.67
C VAL A 35 -2.20 6.51 1.77
N VAL A 36 -3.10 7.49 1.73
CA VAL A 36 -3.22 8.50 2.79
C VAL A 36 -4.51 8.19 3.52
N LEU A 37 -4.41 8.06 4.84
CA LEU A 37 -5.56 7.80 5.70
C LEU A 37 -5.97 9.09 6.39
N ASP A 38 -7.24 9.17 6.77
CA ASP A 38 -7.72 10.24 7.62
C ASP A 38 -7.26 10.07 9.09
N VAL A 39 -7.68 11.02 9.95
CA VAL A 39 -7.37 10.99 11.39
C VAL A 39 -7.97 9.78 12.13
N GLN A 40 -8.95 9.09 11.54
CA GLN A 40 -9.56 7.87 12.07
C GLN A 40 -8.87 6.60 11.55
N GLY A 41 -7.94 6.76 10.58
CA GLY A 41 -7.21 5.67 9.95
C GLY A 41 -8.02 4.92 8.90
N ALA A 42 -9.00 5.60 8.28
CA ALA A 42 -9.80 5.12 7.15
C ALA A 42 -9.24 5.62 5.80
#